data_AF-A0A6M0CEW8-F1
#
_entry.id   AF-A0A6M0CEW8-F1
#
_cell.length_a   1.000
_cell.length_b   1.000
_cell.length_c   1.000
_cell.angle_alpha   90.00
_cell.angle_beta   90.00
_cell.angle_gamma   90.00
#
_symmetry.space_group_name_H-M   'P 1'
#
loop_
_entity.id
_entity.type
_entity.pdbx_description
1 polymer ?
#
loop_
_entity_poly.entity_id
_entity_poly.type
_entity_poly.pdbx_seq_one_letter_code
_entity_poly.pdbx_strand_id
1 'polypeptide(L)'
;SDSYPLPFPLRVGAGINTGFAMVGNAGSSDRSDYTALGDTVNAAFRLESSTKEIGMDIAVGQATYKYVSQVGVVDAFKQYKVKLKGYDTPTITYASTFENLNTFLNKKRN
;
A
#
# COMPACT_ATOMS: atom_id res chain seq x y z
N SER A 1 -24.28 -0.75 -24.97
CA SER A 1 -23.01 -0.95 -24.26
C SER A 1 -23.14 -2.29 -23.56
N ASP A 2 -22.56 -3.33 -24.12
CA ASP A 2 -22.65 -4.68 -23.54
C ASP A 2 -21.80 -4.70 -22.27
N SER A 3 -22.45 -4.64 -21.12
CA SER A 3 -21.78 -4.80 -19.84
C SER A 3 -21.41 -6.27 -19.70
N TYR A 4 -20.12 -6.57 -19.56
CA TYR A 4 -19.65 -7.89 -19.15
C TYR A 4 -19.62 -7.93 -17.61
N PRO A 5 -20.65 -8.48 -16.94
CA PRO A 5 -20.66 -8.53 -15.49
C PRO A 5 -19.54 -9.45 -15.01
N LEU A 6 -18.79 -8.99 -14.01
CA LEU A 6 -17.82 -9.84 -13.34
C LEU A 6 -18.56 -10.87 -12.47
N PRO A 7 -18.08 -12.13 -12.40
CA PRO A 7 -18.70 -13.16 -11.57
C PRO A 7 -18.63 -12.86 -10.06
N PHE A 8 -17.81 -11.89 -9.65
CA PHE A 8 -17.70 -11.39 -8.29
C PHE A 8 -17.22 -9.92 -8.31
N PRO A 9 -17.43 -9.15 -7.22
CA PRO A 9 -16.91 -7.79 -7.11
C PRO A 9 -15.39 -7.75 -7.30
N LEU A 10 -14.91 -6.86 -8.17
CA LEU A 10 -13.50 -6.58 -8.31
C LEU A 10 -12.96 -6.03 -6.98
N ARG A 11 -11.86 -6.60 -6.49
CA ARG A 11 -11.13 -6.08 -5.32
C ARG A 11 -9.73 -5.68 -5.73
N VAL A 12 -9.27 -4.57 -5.16
CA VAL A 12 -7.93 -4.01 -5.41
C VAL A 12 -7.24 -3.83 -4.07
N GLY A 13 -6.02 -4.36 -3.96
CA GLY A 13 -5.13 -4.11 -2.83
C GLY A 13 -4.13 -3.01 -3.17
N ALA A 14 -3.80 -2.17 -2.20
CA ALA A 14 -2.76 -1.15 -2.32
C ALA A 14 -1.77 -1.24 -1.17
N GLY A 15 -0.49 -1.36 -1.49
CA GLY A 15 0.61 -1.36 -0.53
C GLY A 15 1.44 -0.08 -0.65
N ILE A 16 1.66 0.62 0.46
CA ILE A 16 2.45 1.86 0.48
C ILE A 16 3.55 1.74 1.51
N ASN A 17 4.77 2.04 1.12
CA ASN A 17 5.90 2.09 2.03
C ASN A 17 6.78 3.31 1.74
N THR A 18 7.55 3.73 2.74
CA THR A 18 8.46 4.87 2.65
C THR A 18 9.82 4.48 3.21
N GLY A 19 10.86 4.79 2.46
CA GLY A 19 12.24 4.44 2.78
C GLY A 19 13.15 4.72 1.59
N PHE A 20 14.44 4.44 1.74
CA PHE A 20 15.41 4.63 0.69
C PHE A 20 15.24 3.60 -0.43
N ALA A 21 15.41 4.04 -1.66
CA ALA A 21 15.43 3.21 -2.86
C ALA A 21 16.39 3.84 -3.89
N MET A 22 16.98 3.02 -4.74
CA MET A 22 17.71 3.49 -5.91
C MET A 22 16.73 3.69 -7.05
N VAL A 23 16.82 4.82 -7.75
CA VAL A 23 15.96 5.12 -8.91
C VAL A 23 16.84 5.29 -10.14
N GLY A 24 16.46 4.66 -11.24
CA GLY A 24 17.19 4.77 -12.50
C GLY A 24 16.63 3.87 -13.59
N ASN A 25 17.33 3.86 -14.73
CA ASN A 25 17.01 2.97 -15.84
C ASN A 25 17.48 1.55 -15.52
N ALA A 26 16.57 0.58 -15.59
CA ALA A 26 16.87 -0.85 -15.49
C ALA A 26 16.59 -1.53 -16.84
N GLY A 27 17.53 -2.36 -17.31
CA GLY A 27 17.42 -3.08 -18.58
C GLY A 27 18.59 -2.81 -19.52
N SER A 28 18.52 -3.35 -20.74
CA SER A 28 19.52 -3.09 -21.78
C SER A 28 19.28 -1.71 -22.42
N SER A 29 20.27 -1.22 -23.16
CA SER A 29 20.18 0.06 -23.90
C SER A 29 18.92 0.18 -24.74
N ASP A 30 18.47 -0.91 -25.34
CA ASP A 30 17.37 -0.93 -26.29
C ASP A 30 16.00 -1.18 -25.62
N ARG A 31 15.99 -1.54 -24.33
CA ARG A 31 14.79 -1.79 -23.51
C ARG A 31 15.09 -1.42 -22.05
N SER A 32 15.05 -0.12 -21.76
CA SER A 32 15.23 0.39 -20.41
C SER A 32 13.92 0.90 -19.82
N ASP A 33 13.60 0.46 -18.61
CA ASP A 33 12.48 0.95 -17.80
C ASP A 33 13.02 1.83 -16.67
N TYR A 34 12.50 3.05 -16.54
CA TYR A 34 12.80 3.89 -15.39
C TYR A 34 12.04 3.38 -14.17
N THR A 35 12.76 2.87 -13.18
CA THR A 35 12.16 2.16 -12.04
C THR A 35 12.90 2.44 -10.74
N ALA A 36 12.23 2.12 -9.62
CA ALA A 36 12.80 2.17 -8.29
C ALA A 36 13.10 0.75 -7.80
N LEU A 37 14.29 0.53 -7.25
CA LEU A 37 14.75 -0.76 -6.74
C LEU A 37 15.24 -0.62 -5.29
N GLY A 38 14.90 -1.62 -4.47
CA GLY A 38 15.37 -1.70 -3.09
C GLY A 38 14.39 -2.38 -2.15
N ASP A 39 14.84 -2.61 -0.92
CA ASP A 39 14.04 -3.24 0.13
C ASP A 39 12.71 -2.50 0.37
N THR A 40 12.71 -1.16 0.37
CA THR A 40 11.50 -0.34 0.52
C THR A 40 10.42 -0.67 -0.52
N VAL A 41 10.82 -0.87 -1.79
CA VAL A 41 9.92 -1.18 -2.91
C VAL A 41 9.39 -2.61 -2.76
N ASN A 42 10.26 -3.55 -2.41
CA ASN A 42 9.85 -4.94 -2.13
C ASN A 42 8.87 -5.02 -0.96
N ALA A 43 9.10 -4.27 0.12
CA ALA A 43 8.18 -4.16 1.25
C ALA A 43 6.82 -3.62 0.82
N ALA A 44 6.76 -2.61 -0.06
CA ALA A 44 5.48 -2.07 -0.57
C ALA A 44 4.66 -3.15 -1.31
N PHE A 45 5.30 -3.96 -2.15
CA PHE A 45 4.64 -5.10 -2.81
C PHE A 45 4.16 -6.16 -1.81
N ARG A 46 4.96 -6.45 -0.79
CA ARG A 46 4.57 -7.39 0.28
C ARG A 46 3.39 -6.87 1.10
N LEU A 47 3.34 -5.57 1.38
CA LEU A 47 2.22 -4.91 2.04
C LEU A 47 0.94 -5.02 1.21
N GLU A 48 1.01 -4.72 -0.09
CA GLU A 48 -0.11 -4.91 -1.02
C GLU A 48 -0.62 -6.34 -0.92
N SER A 49 0.26 -7.34 -0.98
CA SER A 49 -0.17 -8.73 -0.93
C SER A 49 -0.82 -9.11 0.41
N SER A 50 -0.38 -8.49 1.52
CA SER A 50 -0.94 -8.73 2.85
C SER A 50 -2.37 -8.19 3.02
N THR A 51 -2.81 -7.24 2.18
CA THR A 51 -4.19 -6.71 2.21
C THR A 51 -5.25 -7.83 2.18
N LYS A 52 -4.99 -8.89 1.42
CA LYS A 52 -5.85 -10.07 1.29
C LYS A 52 -6.01 -10.83 2.62
N GLU A 53 -4.92 -10.98 3.37
CA GLU A 53 -4.92 -11.67 4.67
C GLU A 53 -5.55 -10.80 5.77
N ILE A 54 -5.31 -9.49 5.72
CA ILE A 54 -5.88 -8.53 6.67
C ILE A 54 -7.39 -8.33 6.42
N GLY A 55 -7.85 -8.53 5.18
CA GLY A 55 -9.22 -8.25 4.76
C GLY A 55 -9.51 -6.75 4.62
N MET A 56 -8.49 -5.98 4.22
CA MET A 56 -8.56 -4.52 4.03
C MET A 56 -8.10 -4.17 2.62
N ASP A 57 -8.35 -2.94 2.15
CA ASP A 57 -8.00 -2.54 0.78
C ASP A 57 -6.61 -1.92 0.68
N ILE A 58 -6.15 -1.25 1.74
CA ILE A 58 -4.88 -0.51 1.78
C ILE A 58 -4.07 -0.99 2.97
N ALA A 59 -2.77 -1.23 2.77
CA ALA A 59 -1.80 -1.51 3.81
C ALA A 59 -0.62 -0.54 3.68
N VAL A 60 -0.27 0.14 4.78
CA VAL A 60 0.81 1.12 4.83
C VAL A 60 1.86 0.74 5.88
N GLY A 61 3.13 0.88 5.51
CA GLY A 61 4.25 0.66 6.41
C GLY A 61 4.30 1.72 7.52
N GLN A 62 4.95 1.39 8.64
CA GLN A 62 5.06 2.27 9.80
C GLN A 62 5.67 3.64 9.47
N ALA A 63 6.68 3.69 8.60
CA ALA A 63 7.29 4.95 8.17
C ALA A 63 6.29 5.83 7.41
N THR A 64 5.56 5.27 6.44
CA THR A 64 4.50 5.98 5.72
C THR A 64 3.42 6.48 6.68
N TYR A 65 2.97 5.61 7.60
CA TYR A 65 1.96 5.97 8.60
C TYR A 65 2.39 7.18 9.44
N LYS A 66 3.66 7.24 9.85
CA LYS A 66 4.22 8.37 10.61
C LYS A 66 4.13 9.70 9.85
N TYR A 67 4.27 9.70 8.53
CA TYR A 67 4.13 10.92 7.73
C TYR A 67 2.66 11.29 7.53
N VAL A 68 1.78 10.32 7.26
CA VAL A 68 0.36 10.62 7.03
C VAL A 68 -0.40 10.97 8.31
N SER A 69 0.06 10.50 9.47
CA SER A 69 -0.51 10.87 10.76
C SER A 69 -0.29 12.35 11.08
N GLN A 70 0.80 12.96 10.60
CA GLN A 70 1.08 14.39 10.75
C GLN A 70 0.08 15.27 9.98
N VAL A 71 -0.58 14.72 8.95
CA VAL A 71 -1.61 15.44 8.16
C VAL A 71 -3.04 15.09 8.57
N GLY A 72 -3.20 14.38 9.70
CA GLY A 72 -4.48 14.13 10.37
C GLY A 72 -5.21 12.84 10.00
N VAL A 73 -4.60 11.92 9.25
CA VAL A 73 -5.28 10.72 8.69
C VAL A 73 -5.42 9.58 9.72
N VAL A 74 -5.06 9.83 10.99
CA VAL A 74 -4.89 8.81 12.04
C VAL A 74 -6.12 7.89 12.17
N ASP A 75 -7.31 8.47 12.24
CA ASP A 75 -8.54 7.72 12.52
C ASP A 75 -9.02 6.83 11.36
N ALA A 76 -8.44 6.99 10.17
CA ALA A 76 -8.79 6.18 9.01
C ALA A 76 -8.11 4.81 9.02
N PHE A 77 -7.07 4.60 9.84
CA PHE A 77 -6.24 3.40 9.80
C PHE A 77 -6.28 2.61 11.11
N LYS A 78 -6.21 1.27 11.00
CA LYS A 78 -6.08 0.35 12.12
C LYS A 78 -4.72 -0.34 12.08
N GLN A 79 -4.12 -0.58 13.24
CA GLN A 79 -2.81 -1.23 13.33
C GLN A 79 -2.94 -2.76 13.31
N TYR A 80 -2.04 -3.40 12.58
CA TYR A 80 -1.88 -4.85 12.45
C TYR A 80 -0.41 -5.23 12.59
N LYS A 81 -0.15 -6.49 12.95
CA LYS A 81 1.17 -7.12 12.84
C LYS A 81 1.10 -8.16 11.74
N VAL A 82 1.89 -7.99 10.69
CA VAL A 82 1.89 -8.90 9.53
C VAL A 82 3.27 -9.49 9.33
N LYS A 83 3.32 -10.76 8.93
CA LYS A 83 4.57 -11.42 8.58
C LYS A 83 4.80 -11.25 7.08
N LEU A 84 5.71 -10.36 6.72
CA LEU A 84 6.08 -10.18 5.32
C LEU A 84 7.10 -11.24 4.91
N LYS A 85 6.89 -11.89 3.76
CA LYS A 85 7.84 -12.88 3.23
C LYS A 85 9.22 -12.24 2.99
N GLY A 86 10.26 -12.82 3.58
CA GLY A 86 11.64 -12.30 3.51
C GLY A 86 12.03 -11.37 4.67
N TYR A 87 11.14 -11.16 5.64
CA TYR A 87 11.41 -10.42 6.87
C TYR A 87 11.30 -11.36 8.07
N ASP A 88 12.30 -11.33 8.95
CA ASP A 88 12.38 -12.24 10.11
C ASP A 88 11.43 -11.85 11.24
N THR A 89 11.10 -10.55 11.33
CA THR A 89 10.22 -10.02 12.37
C THR A 89 8.88 -9.58 11.79
N PRO A 90 7.75 -9.82 12.51
CA PRO A 90 6.48 -9.25 12.12
C PRO A 90 6.55 -7.73 12.01
N THR A 91 6.12 -7.19 10.88
CA THR A 91 6.14 -5.77 10.57
C THR A 91 4.87 -5.11 11.09
N ILE A 92 5.01 -3.96 11.77
CA ILE A 92 3.87 -3.11 12.13
C ILE A 92 3.33 -2.47 10.85
N THR A 93 2.07 -2.73 10.56
CA THR A 93 1.38 -2.27 9.36
C THR A 93 0.09 -1.60 9.77
N TYR A 94 -0.27 -0.52 9.09
CA TYR A 94 -1.53 0.17 9.30
C TYR A 94 -2.41 -0.07 8.07
N ALA A 95 -3.64 -0.50 8.26
CA ALA A 95 -4.52 -0.84 7.15
C ALA A 95 -5.87 -0.13 7.23
N SER A 96 -6.49 0.07 6.07
CA SER A 96 -7.76 0.77 5.91
C SER A 96 -8.54 0.23 4.71
N THR A 97 -9.81 0.63 4.61
CA THR A 97 -10.64 0.42 3.42
C THR A 97 -10.71 1.70 2.61
N PHE A 98 -11.02 1.60 1.32
CA PHE A 98 -11.26 2.78 0.49
C PHE A 98 -12.44 3.61 1.01
N GLU A 99 -13.45 2.96 1.60
CA GLU A 99 -14.59 3.63 2.23
C GLU A 99 -14.19 4.50 3.42
N ASN A 100 -13.33 3.98 4.31
CA ASN A 100 -12.82 4.74 5.46
C ASN A 100 -11.97 5.93 5.00
N LEU A 101 -11.12 5.73 3.99
CA LEU A 101 -10.31 6.81 3.44
C LEU A 101 -11.20 7.89 2.78
N ASN A 102 -12.21 7.50 2.03
CA ASN A 102 -13.17 8.44 1.43
C ASN A 102 -13.93 9.25 2.50
N THR A 103 -14.36 8.58 3.57
CA THR A 103 -15.01 9.23 4.73
C THR A 103 -14.09 10.26 5.36
N PHE A 104 -12.80 9.94 5.55
CA PHE A 104 -11.81 10.88 6.05
C PHE A 104 -11.61 12.08 5.12
N LEU A 105 -11.44 11.85 3.82
CA LEU A 105 -11.24 12.91 2.84
C LEU A 105 -12.43 13.88 2.78
N ASN A 106 -13.65 13.36 2.90
CA ASN A 106 -14.86 14.18 2.93
C ASN A 106 -14.97 15.00 4.22
N LYS A 107 -14.56 14.46 5.37
CA LYS A 107 -14.50 15.24 6.63
C LYS A 107 -13.51 16.41 6.56
N LYS A 108 -12.39 16.26 5.84
CA LYS A 108 -11.35 17.30 5.72
C LYS A 108 -11.70 18.42 4.74
N ARG A 109 -12.68 18.20 3.85
CA ARG A 109 -13.14 19.19 2.86
C ARG A 109 -14.21 20.15 3.40
N ASN A 110 -14.80 19.85 4.55
CA ASN A 110 -15.75 20.69 5.27
C ASN A 110 -15.06 21.40 6.42
#